data_AF-A0A7Y8PFU8-F1
#
_entry.id   AF-A0A7Y8PFU8-F1
#
_cell.length_a   1.000
_cell.length_b   1.000
_cell.length_c   1.000
_cell.angle_alpha   90.00
_cell.angle_beta   90.00
_cell.angle_gamma   90.00
#
_symmetry.space_group_name_H-M   'P 1'
#
loop_
_entity.id
_entity.type
_entity.pdbx_description
1 polymer ?
#
loop_
_entity_poly.entity_id
_entity_poly.type
_entity_poly.pdbx_seq_one_letter_code
_entity_poly.pdbx_strand_id
1 'polypeptide(L)'
;MGHLHTDKKILNRIKRLQGQIGAVEQALHNPDHGCIEVLQQVAAIKGAVNGLMNELIESHLRHHVIGDQCAIDEHELEEFMKLLKRYA
;
A
#
# COMPACT_ATOMS: atom_id res chain seq x y z
N MET A 1 10.88 10.22 14.30
CA MET A 1 10.67 8.76 14.25
C MET A 1 9.47 8.49 13.36
N GLY A 2 9.50 7.47 12.50
CA GLY A 2 8.39 7.21 11.58
C GLY A 2 7.12 6.77 12.32
N HIS A 3 6.02 7.49 12.13
CA HIS A 3 4.72 7.22 12.79
C HIS A 3 4.09 5.86 12.41
N LEU A 4 4.62 5.20 11.37
CA LEU A 4 4.18 3.89 10.89
C LEU A 4 4.71 2.71 11.73
N HIS A 5 5.71 2.95 12.58
CA HIS A 5 6.31 1.90 13.38
C HIS A 5 5.28 1.39 14.40
N THR A 6 4.90 0.11 14.28
CA THR A 6 3.95 -0.60 15.18
C THR A 6 2.44 -0.47 14.85
N ASP A 7 2.05 0.07 13.70
CA ASP A 7 0.63 0.03 13.30
C ASP A 7 0.18 -1.39 12.91
N LYS A 8 -0.59 -2.02 13.79
CA LYS A 8 -1.15 -3.37 13.60
C LYS A 8 -2.03 -3.47 12.35
N LYS A 9 -2.74 -2.41 11.95
CA LYS A 9 -3.60 -2.41 10.76
C LYS A 9 -2.77 -2.53 9.49
N ILE A 10 -1.72 -1.71 9.37
CA ILE A 10 -0.79 -1.74 8.24
C ILE A 10 -0.11 -3.12 8.17
N LEU A 11 0.38 -3.63 9.31
CA LEU A 11 0.99 -4.97 9.37
C LEU A 11 0.02 -6.08 8.93
N ASN A 12 -1.24 -6.02 9.33
CA ASN A 12 -2.26 -6.99 8.91
C ASN A 12 -2.53 -6.93 7.40
N ARG A 13 -2.53 -5.73 6.80
CA ARG A 13 -2.68 -5.58 5.34
C ARG A 13 -1.50 -6.17 4.58
N ILE A 14 -0.27 -5.93 5.05
CA ILE A 14 0.94 -6.54 4.47
C ILE A 14 0.85 -8.08 4.53
N LYS A 15 0.48 -8.64 5.68
CA LYS A 15 0.30 -10.11 5.82
C LYS A 15 -0.75 -10.66 4.84
N ARG A 16 -1.85 -9.95 4.63
CA ARG A 16 -2.87 -10.33 3.63
C ARG A 16 -2.31 -10.29 2.21
N LEU A 17 -1.57 -9.25 1.84
CA LEU A 17 -0.91 -9.15 0.54
C LEU A 17 0.07 -10.29 0.30
N GLN A 18 0.86 -10.67 1.32
CA GLN A 18 1.75 -11.84 1.25
C GLN A 18 0.98 -13.12 0.96
N GLY A 19 -0.15 -13.34 1.63
CA GLY A 19 -1.02 -14.50 1.37
C GLY A 19 -1.61 -14.49 -0.05
N GLN A 20 -2.00 -13.33 -0.57
CA GLN A 20 -2.50 -13.22 -1.95
C GLN A 20 -1.41 -13.52 -2.98
N ILE A 21 -0.17 -13.05 -2.77
CA ILE A 21 0.96 -13.36 -3.65
C ILE A 21 1.26 -14.86 -3.62
N GLY A 22 1.27 -15.49 -2.43
CA GLY A 22 1.45 -16.94 -2.32
C GLY A 22 0.32 -17.75 -2.99
N ALA A 23 -0.91 -17.24 -2.97
CA ALA A 23 -2.02 -17.87 -3.68
C ALA A 23 -1.84 -17.82 -5.21
N VAL A 24 -1.31 -16.71 -5.75
CA VAL A 24 -0.97 -16.61 -7.19
C VAL A 24 0.12 -17.60 -7.56
N GLU A 25 1.17 -17.71 -6.75
CA GLU A 25 2.25 -18.68 -6.95
C GLU A 25 1.69 -20.12 -6.99
N GLN A 26 0.84 -20.49 -6.02
CA GLN A 26 0.18 -21.80 -6.01
C GLN A 26 -0.71 -22.02 -7.23
N ALA A 27 -1.46 -21.00 -7.65
CA ALA A 27 -2.33 -21.09 -8.82
C ALA A 27 -1.54 -21.35 -10.11
N LEU A 28 -0.35 -20.77 -10.25
CA LEU A 28 0.53 -20.99 -11.41
C LEU A 28 1.12 -22.41 -11.47
N HIS A 29 1.24 -23.09 -10.32
CA HIS A 29 1.74 -24.47 -10.26
C HIS A 29 0.67 -25.53 -10.55
N ASN A 30 -0.61 -25.15 -10.53
CA ASN A 30 -1.71 -26.08 -10.74
C ASN A 30 -2.34 -25.88 -12.13
N PRO A 31 -2.27 -26.90 -13.02
CA PRO A 31 -2.79 -26.81 -14.38
C PRO A 31 -4.32 -26.69 -14.45
N ASP A 32 -5.05 -26.95 -13.36
CA ASP A 32 -6.51 -26.77 -13.29
C ASP A 32 -6.94 -25.29 -13.20
N HIS A 33 -6.02 -24.39 -12.82
CA HIS A 33 -6.34 -22.96 -12.77
C HIS A 33 -6.31 -22.32 -14.15
N GLY A 34 -7.40 -21.65 -14.50
CA GLY A 34 -7.49 -20.89 -15.74
C GLY A 34 -6.67 -19.59 -15.69
N CYS A 35 -6.11 -19.17 -16.83
CA CYS A 35 -5.40 -17.89 -16.95
C CYS A 35 -6.23 -16.69 -16.46
N ILE A 36 -7.55 -16.73 -16.66
CA ILE A 36 -8.47 -15.68 -16.21
C ILE A 36 -8.49 -15.58 -14.68
N GLU A 37 -8.46 -16.71 -13.96
CA GLU A 37 -8.46 -16.72 -12.50
C GLU A 37 -7.18 -16.11 -11.95
N VAL A 38 -6.02 -16.46 -12.52
CA VAL A 38 -4.73 -15.86 -12.16
C VAL A 38 -4.73 -14.36 -12.41
N LEU A 39 -5.25 -13.91 -13.57
CA LEU A 39 -5.38 -12.47 -13.87
C LEU A 39 -6.28 -11.74 -12.87
N GLN A 40 -7.38 -12.37 -12.42
CA GLN A 40 -8.26 -11.81 -11.39
C GLN A 40 -7.56 -11.69 -10.04
N GLN A 41 -6.75 -12.68 -9.64
CA GLN A 41 -5.97 -12.62 -8.41
C GLN A 41 -4.92 -11.50 -8.45
N VAL A 42 -4.20 -11.36 -9.58
CA VAL A 42 -3.24 -10.26 -9.77
C VAL A 42 -3.93 -8.90 -9.74
N ALA A 43 -5.11 -8.77 -10.37
CA ALA A 43 -5.90 -7.55 -10.31
C ALA A 43 -6.34 -7.21 -8.88
N ALA A 44 -6.73 -8.21 -8.08
CA ALA A 44 -7.06 -8.04 -6.67
C ALA A 44 -5.86 -7.56 -5.83
N ILE A 45 -4.65 -8.11 -6.10
CA ILE A 45 -3.41 -7.65 -5.47
C ILE A 45 -3.14 -6.19 -5.81
N LYS A 46 -3.24 -5.81 -7.09
CA LYS A 46 -3.08 -4.41 -7.52
C LYS A 46 -4.02 -3.48 -6.74
N GLY A 47 -5.30 -3.85 -6.61
CA GLY A 47 -6.28 -3.09 -5.83
C GLY A 47 -5.91 -2.98 -4.35
N ALA A 48 -5.45 -4.08 -3.74
CA ALA A 48 -5.02 -4.10 -2.34
C ALA A 48 -3.78 -3.23 -2.08
N VAL A 49 -2.80 -3.24 -2.99
CA VAL A 49 -1.62 -2.37 -2.94
C VAL A 49 -2.02 -0.90 -3.03
N ASN A 50 -2.90 -0.55 -3.97
CA ASN A 50 -3.40 0.83 -4.11
C ASN A 50 -4.13 1.29 -2.85
N GLY A 51 -4.95 0.43 -2.25
CA GLY A 51 -5.64 0.73 -0.99
C GLY A 51 -4.68 0.96 0.18
N LEU A 52 -3.62 0.16 0.28
CA LEU A 52 -2.59 0.35 1.29
C LEU A 52 -1.82 1.67 1.06
N MET A 53 -1.48 1.98 -0.18
CA MET A 53 -0.79 3.22 -0.53
C MET A 53 -1.60 4.45 -0.09
N ASN A 54 -2.91 4.47 -0.36
CA ASN A 54 -3.79 5.57 0.07
C ASN A 54 -3.82 5.76 1.59
N GLU A 55 -3.83 4.67 2.36
CA GLU A 55 -3.83 4.73 3.84
C GLU A 55 -2.50 5.27 4.38
N LEU A 56 -1.37 4.86 3.79
CA LEU A 56 -0.04 5.37 4.14
C LEU A 56 0.10 6.86 3.81
N ILE A 57 -0.41 7.27 2.64
CA ILE A 57 -0.48 8.67 2.21
C ILE A 57 -1.27 9.48 3.24
N GLU A 58 -2.49 9.07 3.56
CA GLU A 58 -3.35 9.80 4.49
C GLU A 58 -2.70 9.91 5.87
N SER A 59 -2.13 8.80 6.37
CA SER A 59 -1.45 8.77 7.66
C SER A 59 -0.27 9.73 7.71
N HIS A 60 0.55 9.76 6.65
CA HIS A 60 1.70 10.67 6.56
C HIS A 60 1.26 12.13 6.48
N LEU A 61 0.30 12.46 5.63
CA LEU A 61 -0.25 13.82 5.53
C LEU A 61 -0.79 14.32 6.88
N ARG A 62 -1.55 13.50 7.61
CA ARG A 62 -2.13 13.87 8.91
C ARG A 62 -1.09 14.09 9.99
N HIS A 63 -0.09 13.22 10.08
CA HIS A 63 0.88 13.25 11.18
C HIS A 63 2.02 14.24 10.96
N HIS A 64 2.37 14.50 9.70
CA HIS A 64 3.58 15.22 9.38
C HIS A 64 3.36 16.51 8.57
N VAL A 65 2.37 16.52 7.67
CA VAL A 65 2.14 17.69 6.81
C VAL A 65 1.13 18.66 7.43
N ILE A 66 0.09 18.14 8.09
CA ILE A 66 -1.02 18.97 8.60
C ILE A 66 -0.78 19.43 10.04
N GLY A 67 -0.20 18.58 10.91
CA GLY A 67 0.23 18.95 12.28
C GLY A 67 -0.84 19.60 13.19
N ASP A 68 -0.48 19.86 14.46
CA ASP A 68 -1.36 20.57 15.42
C ASP A 68 -1.34 22.11 15.23
N GLN A 69 -0.43 22.61 14.41
CA GLN A 69 -0.26 24.03 14.12
C GLN A 69 -0.80 24.26 12.71
N CYS A 70 -1.68 25.23 12.50
CA CYS A 70 -2.31 25.56 11.20
C CYS A 70 -1.33 25.92 10.04
N ALA A 71 -0.03 25.65 10.18
CA ALA A 71 0.98 25.85 9.15
C ALA A 71 1.42 24.49 8.58
N ILE A 72 1.31 24.37 7.26
CA ILE A 72 1.76 23.19 6.49
C ILE A 72 3.30 23.11 6.55
N ASP A 73 3.84 21.92 6.79
CA ASP A 73 5.27 21.68 6.61
C ASP A 73 5.59 21.52 5.11
N GLU A 74 6.10 22.59 4.50
CA GLU A 74 6.43 22.65 3.07
C GLU A 74 7.52 21.63 2.66
N HIS A 75 8.44 21.30 3.57
CA HIS A 75 9.54 20.35 3.30
C HIS A 75 9.01 18.91 3.25
N GLU A 76 8.19 18.51 4.23
CA GLU A 76 7.52 17.20 4.23
C GLU A 76 6.56 17.05 3.04
N LEU A 77 5.82 18.11 2.68
CA LEU A 77 4.99 18.12 1.49
C LEU A 77 5.80 17.88 0.21
N GLU A 78 6.98 18.50 0.06
CA GLU A 78 7.83 18.32 -1.11
C GLU A 78 8.38 16.89 -1.23
N GLU A 79 8.84 16.30 -0.12
CA GLU A 79 9.28 14.89 -0.08
C GLU A 79 8.12 13.94 -0.44
N PHE A 80 6.94 14.19 0.10
CA PHE A 80 5.75 13.43 -0.19
C PHE A 80 5.34 13.53 -1.67
N MET A 81 5.37 14.73 -2.25
CA MET A 81 5.09 14.95 -3.67
C MET A 81 6.12 14.27 -4.59
N LYS A 82 7.40 14.20 -4.19
CA LYS A 82 8.42 13.42 -4.91
C LYS A 82 8.11 11.93 -4.89
N LEU A 83 7.63 11.40 -3.76
CA LEU A 83 7.22 10.00 -3.66
C LEU A 83 6.02 9.70 -4.56
N LEU A 84 4.97 10.53 -4.55
CA LEU A 84 3.82 10.34 -5.45
C LEU A 84 4.21 10.33 -6.93
N LYS A 85 5.06 11.28 -7.35
CA LYS A 85 5.55 11.35 -8.74
C LYS A 85 6.36 10.13 -9.18
N ARG A 86 6.98 9.41 -8.24
CA ARG A 86 7.79 8.21 -8.53
C ARG A 86 6.94 6.98 -8.83
N TYR A 87 5.69 6.96 -8.34
CA TYR A 87 4.78 5.82 -8.44
C TYR A 87 3.49 6.16 -9.23
N ALA A 88 3.46 7.33 -9.88
CA ALA A 88 2.42 7.75 -10.81
C ALA A 88 2.62 7.18 -12.23
#